data_AF-A0A969NG42-F1
#
_entry.id   AF-A0A969NG42-F1
#
_cell.length_a   1.000
_cell.length_b   1.000
_cell.length_c   1.000
_cell.angle_alpha   90.00
_cell.angle_beta   90.00
_cell.angle_gamma   90.00
#
_symmetry.space_group_name_H-M   'P 1'
#
loop_
_entity.id
_entity.type
_entity.pdbx_description
1 polymer ?
#
loop_
_entity_poly.entity_id
_entity_poly.type
_entity_poly.pdbx_seq_one_letter_code
_entity_poly.pdbx_strand_id
1 'polypeptide(L)'
;MSSTDDSFEADKQFLSTFYADFLAEDTNFADFLEEENIYWNDDIGFAIIMVLKTIEGIKETTQFSKLLPLFKNIDDEEFAKKLIRKTIVNSEEHLKIIENHTKNWDTERIAHVDLLILQLALTELVEFPSIPVKVTLNEFIEISKYYSTEKSKIFINGVLDKIVKELEADNKLNKTGRGLVNN
;
A
#
# COMPACT_ATOMS: atom_id res chain seq x y z
N MET A 1 -30.88 11.21 21.27
CA MET A 1 -30.27 10.79 22.56
C MET A 1 -31.38 10.59 23.57
N SER A 2 -31.93 9.37 23.63
CA SER A 2 -33.06 9.00 24.51
C SER A 2 -33.07 7.49 24.74
N SER A 3 -31.89 6.87 24.79
CA SER A 3 -31.70 5.51 25.30
C SER A 3 -31.56 5.59 26.81
N THR A 4 -32.24 4.71 27.54
CA THR A 4 -32.09 4.54 29.00
C THR A 4 -31.14 3.39 29.36
N ASP A 5 -30.44 2.85 28.35
CA ASP A 5 -29.48 1.76 28.50
C ASP A 5 -28.07 2.34 28.65
N ASP A 6 -27.56 2.30 29.89
CA ASP A 6 -26.21 2.72 30.29
C ASP A 6 -25.25 1.53 30.44
N SER A 7 -25.50 0.43 29.70
CA SER A 7 -24.61 -0.73 29.71
C SER A 7 -23.30 -0.49 28.95
N PHE A 8 -22.25 -1.24 29.30
CA PHE A 8 -20.97 -1.22 28.57
C PHE A 8 -21.14 -1.48 27.07
N GLU A 9 -22.07 -2.36 26.69
CA GLU A 9 -22.35 -2.64 25.27
C GLU A 9 -23.07 -1.47 24.58
N ALA A 10 -23.95 -0.75 25.29
CA ALA A 10 -24.56 0.48 24.77
C ALA A 10 -23.52 1.57 24.53
N ASP A 11 -22.56 1.77 25.44
CA ASP A 11 -21.44 2.71 25.27
C ASP A 11 -20.55 2.33 24.07
N LYS A 12 -20.22 1.05 23.96
CA LYS A 12 -19.42 0.50 22.86
C LYS A 12 -20.11 0.70 21.51
N GLN A 13 -21.41 0.44 21.44
CA GLN A 13 -22.21 0.67 20.25
C GLN A 13 -22.28 2.15 19.89
N PHE A 14 -22.48 3.03 20.88
CA PHE A 14 -22.49 4.48 20.68
C PHE A 14 -21.16 4.97 20.07
N LEU A 15 -20.02 4.57 20.64
CA LEU A 15 -18.70 4.95 20.13
C LEU A 15 -18.49 4.42 18.70
N SER A 16 -18.88 3.17 18.45
CA SER A 16 -18.74 2.57 17.12
C SER A 16 -19.56 3.34 16.08
N THR A 17 -20.82 3.67 16.39
CA THR A 17 -21.69 4.50 15.54
C THR A 17 -21.13 5.92 15.35
N PHE A 18 -20.58 6.54 16.40
CA PHE A 18 -19.97 7.86 16.28
C PHE A 18 -18.79 7.87 15.29
N TYR A 19 -17.88 6.89 15.38
CA TYR A 19 -16.74 6.84 14.46
C TYR A 19 -17.14 6.42 13.05
N ALA A 20 -18.06 5.46 12.90
CA ALA A 20 -18.45 4.91 11.61
C ALA A 20 -19.37 5.84 10.81
N ASP A 21 -20.33 6.49 11.47
CA ASP A 21 -21.41 7.20 10.78
C ASP A 21 -21.26 8.73 10.87
N PHE A 22 -20.64 9.24 11.94
CA PHE A 22 -20.43 10.68 12.09
C PHE A 22 -19.03 11.10 11.65
N LEU A 23 -18.00 10.52 12.26
CA LEU A 23 -16.62 10.97 12.02
C LEU A 23 -16.08 10.59 10.63
N ALA A 24 -16.51 9.45 10.09
CA ALA A 24 -16.10 9.02 8.75
C ALA A 24 -16.69 9.88 7.62
N GLU A 25 -17.82 10.54 7.84
CA GLU A 25 -18.48 11.41 6.87
C GLU A 25 -18.24 12.91 7.13
N ASP A 26 -17.55 13.27 8.23
CA ASP A 26 -17.27 14.66 8.58
C ASP A 26 -16.11 15.23 7.77
N THR A 27 -16.44 15.93 6.69
CA THR A 27 -15.44 16.58 5.84
C THR A 27 -14.65 17.66 6.57
N ASN A 28 -15.22 18.38 7.54
CA ASN A 28 -14.46 19.41 8.27
C ASN A 28 -13.37 18.78 9.13
N PHE A 29 -13.65 17.61 9.70
CA PHE A 29 -12.67 16.85 10.45
C PHE A 29 -11.58 16.29 9.53
N ALA A 30 -11.95 15.76 8.37
CA ALA A 30 -10.99 15.30 7.37
C ALA A 30 -10.09 16.43 6.88
N ASP A 31 -10.66 17.58 6.52
CA ASP A 31 -9.94 18.77 6.05
C ASP A 31 -8.97 19.28 7.14
N PHE A 32 -9.42 19.34 8.39
CA PHE A 32 -8.57 19.73 9.52
C PHE A 32 -7.36 18.80 9.70
N LEU A 33 -7.55 17.49 9.55
CA LEU A 33 -6.44 16.54 9.62
C LEU A 33 -5.50 16.69 8.42
N GLU A 34 -6.03 16.89 7.21
CA GLU A 34 -5.24 17.12 6.00
C GLU A 34 -4.39 18.40 6.09
N GLU A 35 -4.91 19.46 6.72
CA GLU A 35 -4.16 20.69 7.01
C GLU A 35 -2.95 20.45 7.92
N GLU A 36 -3.06 19.55 8.91
CA GLU A 36 -1.95 19.18 9.79
C GLU A 36 -0.94 18.26 9.09
N ASN A 37 -1.43 17.33 8.27
CA ASN A 37 -0.61 16.45 7.45
C ASN A 37 -1.38 15.95 6.22
N ILE A 38 -0.85 16.28 5.04
CA ILE A 38 -1.45 15.94 3.74
C ILE A 38 -1.73 14.45 3.55
N TYR A 39 -1.02 13.55 4.24
CA TYR A 39 -1.21 12.10 4.12
C TYR A 39 -2.52 11.59 4.75
N TRP A 40 -3.22 12.42 5.52
CA TRP A 40 -4.51 12.04 6.12
C TRP A 40 -5.61 11.81 5.08
N ASN A 41 -5.49 12.38 3.89
CA ASN A 41 -6.39 12.14 2.77
C ASN A 41 -6.51 10.64 2.42
N ASP A 42 -5.42 9.88 2.56
CA ASP A 42 -5.34 8.45 2.29
C ASP A 42 -5.53 7.60 3.56
N ASP A 43 -5.07 8.10 4.71
CA ASP A 43 -4.97 7.31 5.94
C ASP A 43 -6.21 7.36 6.85
N ILE A 44 -7.08 8.39 6.73
CA ILE A 44 -8.19 8.61 7.67
C ILE A 44 -9.15 7.43 7.75
N GLY A 45 -9.52 6.84 6.60
CA GLY A 45 -10.42 5.69 6.56
C GLY A 45 -9.82 4.47 7.26
N PHE A 46 -8.53 4.22 7.06
CA PHE A 46 -7.83 3.13 7.73
C PHE A 46 -7.72 3.38 9.24
N ALA A 47 -7.41 4.61 9.66
CA ALA A 47 -7.36 4.99 11.07
C ALA A 47 -8.71 4.79 11.76
N ILE A 48 -9.82 5.17 11.11
CA ILE A 48 -11.18 4.93 11.63
C ILE A 48 -11.44 3.43 11.77
N ILE A 49 -11.10 2.61 10.75
CA ILE A 49 -11.23 1.14 10.84
C ILE A 49 -10.43 0.59 12.03
N MET A 50 -9.23 1.11 12.28
CA MET A 50 -8.40 0.69 13.41
C MET A 50 -9.03 1.07 14.77
N VAL A 51 -9.64 2.25 14.87
CA VAL A 51 -10.41 2.66 16.05
C VAL A 51 -11.61 1.72 16.26
N LEU A 52 -12.40 1.46 15.22
CA LEU A 52 -13.58 0.59 15.29
C LEU A 52 -13.21 -0.83 15.74
N LYS A 53 -12.17 -1.43 15.14
CA LYS A 53 -11.67 -2.75 15.56
C LYS A 53 -11.14 -2.75 16.98
N THR A 54 -10.53 -1.64 17.42
CA THR A 54 -10.07 -1.50 18.80
C THR A 54 -11.26 -1.50 19.74
N ILE A 55 -12.28 -0.68 19.48
CA ILE A 55 -13.53 -0.61 20.26
C ILE A 55 -14.19 -2.00 20.33
N GLU A 56 -14.34 -2.68 19.18
CA GLU A 56 -14.89 -4.04 19.10
C GLU A 56 -14.15 -5.04 20.00
N GLY A 57 -12.83 -4.90 20.15
CA GLY A 57 -12.00 -5.76 20.99
C GLY A 57 -12.06 -5.47 22.49
N ILE A 58 -12.60 -4.32 22.93
CA ILE A 58 -12.67 -3.95 24.35
C ILE A 58 -13.72 -4.80 25.06
N LYS A 59 -13.36 -5.28 26.26
CA LYS A 59 -14.24 -5.95 27.21
C LYS A 59 -14.45 -5.07 28.44
N GLU A 60 -15.57 -5.22 29.13
CA GLU A 60 -15.88 -4.48 30.36
C GLU A 60 -14.78 -4.58 31.44
N THR A 61 -14.05 -5.70 31.47
CA THR A 61 -12.94 -5.94 32.41
C THR A 61 -11.61 -5.29 31.98
N THR A 62 -11.56 -4.60 30.85
CA THR A 62 -10.33 -4.01 30.29
C THR A 62 -9.99 -2.71 31.01
N GLN A 63 -8.95 -2.71 31.86
CA GLN A 63 -8.51 -1.50 32.56
C GLN A 63 -7.77 -0.49 31.66
N PHE A 64 -7.00 -0.98 30.69
CA PHE A 64 -6.28 -0.16 29.71
C PHE A 64 -6.30 -0.87 28.36
N SER A 65 -7.08 -0.35 27.43
CA SER A 65 -7.14 -0.84 26.07
C SER A 65 -5.88 -0.39 25.33
N LYS A 66 -4.96 -1.32 25.06
CA LYS A 66 -3.87 -1.04 24.12
C LYS A 66 -4.48 -0.96 22.72
N LEU A 67 -4.17 0.10 21.98
CA LEU A 67 -4.53 0.21 20.57
C LEU A 67 -4.04 -1.05 19.83
N LEU A 68 -4.83 -1.51 18.84
CA LEU A 68 -4.41 -2.62 18.00
C LEU A 68 -3.07 -2.29 17.31
N PRO A 69 -2.19 -3.29 17.13
CA PRO A 69 -0.94 -3.08 16.43
C PRO A 69 -1.23 -2.68 14.97
N LEU A 70 -0.42 -1.75 14.44
CA LEU A 70 -0.57 -1.24 13.08
C LEU A 70 -0.46 -2.36 12.03
N PHE A 71 0.41 -3.34 12.29
CA PHE A 71 0.58 -4.52 11.45
C PHE A 71 -0.10 -5.73 12.10
N LYS A 72 -0.86 -6.47 11.28
CA LYS A 72 -1.46 -7.74 11.71
C LYS A 72 -0.41 -8.84 11.82
N ASN A 73 0.55 -8.86 10.90
CA ASN A 73 1.66 -9.81 10.87
C ASN A 73 3.00 -9.06 10.85
N ILE A 74 3.98 -9.57 11.60
CA ILE A 74 5.34 -9.04 11.58
C ILE A 74 5.99 -9.20 10.20
N ASP A 75 5.60 -10.22 9.44
CA ASP A 75 6.09 -10.45 8.08
C ASP A 75 5.73 -9.28 7.13
N ASP A 76 4.57 -8.63 7.35
CA ASP A 76 4.13 -7.49 6.53
C ASP A 76 5.00 -6.25 6.82
N GLU A 77 5.34 -6.04 8.09
CA GLU A 77 6.24 -4.96 8.52
C GLU A 77 7.67 -5.19 7.98
N GLU A 78 8.15 -6.43 8.06
CA GLU A 78 9.45 -6.81 7.51
C GLU A 78 9.48 -6.68 5.99
N PHE A 79 8.42 -7.09 5.30
CA PHE A 79 8.26 -6.92 3.86
C PHE A 79 8.39 -5.46 3.45
N ALA A 80 7.59 -4.56 4.06
CA ALA A 80 7.60 -3.14 3.72
C ALA A 80 8.98 -2.52 3.93
N LYS A 81 9.63 -2.80 5.08
CA LYS A 81 10.98 -2.32 5.37
C LYS A 81 12.02 -2.87 4.40
N LYS A 82 11.92 -4.15 4.04
CA LYS A 82 12.84 -4.79 3.11
C LYS A 82 12.69 -4.22 1.71
N LEU A 83 11.46 -4.03 1.23
CA LEU A 83 11.17 -3.48 -0.09
C LEU A 83 11.83 -2.11 -0.22
N ILE A 84 11.52 -1.18 0.68
CA ILE A 84 12.09 0.18 0.66
C ILE A 84 13.62 0.15 0.70
N ARG A 85 14.21 -0.59 1.65
CA ARG A 85 15.67 -0.65 1.79
C ARG A 85 16.35 -1.19 0.53
N LYS A 86 15.81 -2.27 -0.04
CA LYS A 86 16.34 -2.87 -1.26
C LYS A 86 16.18 -1.96 -2.47
N THR A 87 15.05 -1.26 -2.59
CA THR A 87 14.85 -0.26 -3.63
C THR A 87 15.86 0.87 -3.56
N ILE A 88 16.15 1.37 -2.35
CA ILE A 88 17.16 2.41 -2.15
C ILE A 88 18.56 1.89 -2.54
N VAL A 89 18.94 0.71 -2.07
CA VAL A 89 20.25 0.10 -2.35
C VAL A 89 20.46 -0.13 -3.85
N ASN A 90 19.41 -0.57 -4.56
CA ASN A 90 19.49 -0.90 -5.98
C ASN A 90 19.03 0.26 -6.89
N SER A 91 18.82 1.47 -6.35
CA SER A 91 18.18 2.58 -7.05
C SER A 91 18.86 2.94 -8.38
N GLU A 92 20.19 3.08 -8.37
CA GLU A 92 20.96 3.42 -9.59
C GLU A 92 20.88 2.34 -10.67
N GLU A 93 20.92 1.06 -10.27
CA GLU A 93 20.81 -0.06 -11.21
C GLU A 93 19.40 -0.11 -11.81
N HIS A 94 18.38 -0.01 -10.95
CA HIS A 94 16.99 0.00 -11.39
C HIS A 94 16.70 1.16 -12.33
N LEU A 95 17.22 2.36 -12.03
CA LEU A 95 17.04 3.53 -12.89
C LEU A 95 17.64 3.30 -14.28
N LYS A 96 18.85 2.72 -14.37
CA LYS A 96 19.47 2.37 -15.67
C LYS A 96 18.64 1.37 -16.46
N ILE A 97 18.09 0.34 -15.80
CA ILE A 97 17.20 -0.64 -16.44
C ILE A 97 15.94 0.05 -16.96
N ILE A 98 15.33 0.92 -16.15
CA ILE A 98 14.14 1.69 -16.54
C ILE A 98 14.44 2.59 -17.73
N GLU A 99 15.51 3.40 -17.68
CA GLU A 99 15.94 4.28 -18.77
C GLU A 99 16.17 3.53 -20.09
N ASN A 100 16.71 2.31 -20.02
CA ASN A 100 16.90 1.48 -21.20
C ASN A 100 15.58 1.10 -21.88
N HIS A 101 14.50 0.99 -21.12
CA HIS A 101 13.16 0.61 -21.58
C HIS A 101 12.25 1.81 -21.87
N THR A 102 12.66 3.01 -21.47
CA THR A 102 11.89 4.24 -21.65
C THR A 102 12.43 5.16 -22.74
N LYS A 103 13.46 4.76 -23.52
CA LYS A 103 14.04 5.59 -24.61
C LYS A 103 13.03 6.12 -25.65
N ASN A 104 11.94 5.39 -25.89
CA ASN A 104 10.88 5.80 -26.82
C ASN A 104 9.78 6.63 -26.16
N TRP A 105 9.86 6.79 -24.84
CA TRP A 105 9.02 7.70 -24.07
C TRP A 105 9.79 9.01 -23.90
N ASP A 106 9.05 10.11 -23.87
CA ASP A 106 9.62 11.43 -23.61
C ASP A 106 10.12 11.46 -22.16
N THR A 107 11.40 11.08 -21.95
CA THR A 107 11.98 10.82 -20.62
C THR A 107 12.01 12.06 -19.74
N GLU A 108 12.06 13.27 -20.33
CA GLU A 108 11.91 14.55 -19.63
C GLU A 108 10.49 14.79 -19.10
N ARG A 109 9.51 13.97 -19.50
CA ARG A 109 8.09 14.07 -19.09
C ARG A 109 7.60 12.91 -18.23
N ILE A 110 8.47 11.98 -17.83
CA ILE A 110 8.06 10.90 -16.93
C ILE A 110 7.87 11.48 -15.53
N ALA A 111 6.69 11.25 -14.95
CA ALA A 111 6.42 11.68 -13.59
C ALA A 111 7.40 10.99 -12.63
N HIS A 112 7.95 11.75 -11.68
CA HIS A 112 8.90 11.19 -10.71
C HIS A 112 8.30 10.02 -9.91
N VAL A 113 7.00 10.09 -9.61
CA VAL A 113 6.25 9.01 -8.96
C VAL A 113 6.22 7.73 -9.80
N ASP A 114 6.14 7.83 -11.14
CA ASP A 114 6.16 6.65 -12.01
C ASP A 114 7.53 5.94 -11.96
N LEU A 115 8.62 6.71 -11.86
CA LEU A 115 9.95 6.13 -11.68
C LEU A 115 10.06 5.40 -10.35
N LEU A 116 9.55 5.98 -9.27
CA LEU A 116 9.53 5.33 -7.95
C LEU A 116 8.72 4.04 -7.96
N ILE A 117 7.53 4.05 -8.60
CA ILE A 117 6.69 2.86 -8.75
C ILE A 117 7.43 1.76 -9.54
N LEU A 118 8.08 2.12 -10.65
CA LEU A 118 8.86 1.17 -11.45
C LEU A 118 10.06 0.62 -10.66
N GLN A 119 10.74 1.43 -9.87
CA GLN A 119 11.86 0.99 -9.04
C GLN A 119 11.40 0.03 -7.94
N LEU A 120 10.26 0.31 -7.28
CA LEU A 120 9.66 -0.58 -6.29
C LEU A 120 9.23 -1.91 -6.93
N ALA A 121 8.55 -1.86 -8.08
CA ALA A 121 8.13 -3.04 -8.82
C ALA A 121 9.33 -3.91 -9.23
N LEU A 122 10.39 -3.30 -9.77
CA LEU A 122 11.61 -4.00 -10.14
C LEU A 122 12.29 -4.65 -8.93
N THR A 123 12.30 -3.95 -7.79
CA THR A 123 12.80 -4.50 -6.52
C THR A 123 12.00 -5.72 -6.12
N GLU A 124 10.65 -5.66 -6.16
CA GLU A 124 9.80 -6.78 -5.80
C GLU A 124 10.00 -7.99 -6.75
N LEU A 125 10.14 -7.72 -8.06
CA LEU A 125 10.40 -8.75 -9.06
C LEU A 125 11.69 -9.54 -8.76
N VAL A 126 12.76 -8.85 -8.38
CA VAL A 126 14.10 -9.44 -8.24
C VAL A 126 14.37 -9.97 -6.82
N GLU A 127 13.94 -9.26 -5.77
CA GLU A 127 14.34 -9.54 -4.37
C GLU A 127 13.32 -10.40 -3.61
N PHE A 128 12.13 -10.61 -4.17
CA PHE A 128 11.01 -11.29 -3.51
C PHE A 128 10.58 -12.52 -4.32
N PRO A 129 11.23 -13.67 -4.10
CA PRO A 129 11.01 -14.87 -4.91
C PRO A 129 9.62 -15.48 -4.68
N SER A 130 9.02 -15.26 -3.51
CA SER A 130 7.71 -15.78 -3.14
C SER A 130 6.53 -15.05 -3.78
N ILE A 131 6.76 -13.89 -4.41
CA ILE A 131 5.70 -13.08 -5.02
C ILE A 131 5.66 -13.35 -6.53
N PRO A 132 4.53 -13.84 -7.07
CA PRO A 132 4.38 -14.06 -8.51
C PRO A 132 4.58 -12.79 -9.32
N VAL A 133 5.26 -12.91 -10.47
CA VAL A 133 5.46 -11.80 -11.43
C VAL A 133 4.15 -11.09 -11.73
N LYS A 134 3.09 -11.83 -12.09
CA LYS A 134 1.78 -11.27 -12.42
C LYS A 134 1.14 -10.49 -11.26
N VAL A 135 1.36 -10.93 -10.02
CA VAL A 135 0.86 -10.19 -8.83
C VAL A 135 1.57 -8.86 -8.75
N THR A 136 2.91 -8.86 -8.79
CA THR A 136 3.71 -7.62 -8.79
C THR A 136 3.26 -6.65 -9.88
N LEU A 137 3.12 -7.09 -11.14
CA LEU A 137 2.65 -6.19 -12.21
C LEU A 137 1.28 -5.60 -11.89
N ASN A 138 0.30 -6.44 -11.52
CA ASN A 138 -1.05 -5.98 -11.24
C ASN A 138 -1.07 -4.95 -10.10
N GLU A 139 -0.41 -5.22 -8.98
CA GLU A 139 -0.42 -4.33 -7.81
C GLU A 139 0.21 -2.96 -8.13
N PHE A 140 1.38 -2.93 -8.78
CA PHE A 140 2.03 -1.65 -9.10
C PHE A 140 1.31 -0.86 -10.22
N ILE A 141 0.59 -1.54 -11.11
CA ILE A 141 -0.32 -0.87 -12.06
C ILE A 141 -1.50 -0.24 -11.32
N GLU A 142 -2.08 -0.92 -10.32
CA GLU A 142 -3.14 -0.34 -9.51
C GLU A 142 -2.64 0.85 -8.69
N ILE A 143 -1.49 0.74 -8.01
CA ILE A 143 -0.85 1.84 -7.27
C ILE A 143 -0.70 3.09 -8.16
N SER A 144 -0.30 2.92 -9.43
CA SER A 144 -0.14 4.05 -10.35
C SER A 144 -1.40 4.87 -10.61
N LYS A 145 -2.58 4.25 -10.47
CA LYS A 145 -3.86 4.94 -10.67
C LYS A 145 -4.19 5.87 -9.51
N TYR A 146 -3.71 5.55 -8.31
CA TYR A 146 -3.96 6.34 -7.10
C TYR A 146 -2.95 7.48 -6.95
N TYR A 147 -1.67 7.21 -7.25
CA TYR A 147 -0.59 8.13 -6.91
C TYR A 147 -0.01 8.93 -8.08
N SER A 148 -0.44 8.66 -9.32
CA SER A 148 0.15 9.28 -10.50
C SER A 148 -0.91 9.73 -11.51
N THR A 149 -0.51 9.96 -12.76
CA THR A 149 -1.39 10.53 -13.79
C THR A 149 -2.30 9.48 -14.43
N GLU A 150 -3.39 9.88 -15.08
CA GLU A 150 -4.28 8.97 -15.82
C GLU A 150 -3.53 8.14 -16.88
N LYS A 151 -2.43 8.67 -17.43
CA LYS A 151 -1.61 7.99 -18.44
C LYS A 151 -0.61 7.00 -17.84
N SER A 152 -0.32 7.11 -16.54
CA SER A 152 0.71 6.34 -15.85
C SER A 152 0.43 4.85 -15.84
N LYS A 153 -0.85 4.43 -15.73
CA LYS A 153 -1.26 3.02 -15.85
C LYS A 153 -0.75 2.37 -17.14
N ILE A 154 -0.94 3.04 -18.28
CA ILE A 154 -0.56 2.52 -19.60
C ILE A 154 0.96 2.51 -19.73
N PHE A 155 1.61 3.57 -19.27
CA PHE A 155 3.06 3.70 -19.26
C PHE A 155 3.73 2.60 -18.44
N ILE A 156 3.36 2.46 -17.16
CA ILE A 156 3.94 1.48 -16.23
C ILE A 156 3.71 0.06 -16.72
N ASN A 157 2.49 -0.29 -17.15
CA ASN A 157 2.21 -1.60 -17.72
C ASN A 157 3.14 -1.90 -18.92
N GLY A 158 3.24 -0.97 -19.87
CA GLY A 158 4.06 -1.14 -21.07
C GLY A 158 5.58 -1.21 -20.81
N VAL A 159 6.07 -0.57 -19.73
CA VAL A 159 7.48 -0.64 -19.32
C VAL A 159 7.76 -1.93 -18.57
N LEU A 160 6.94 -2.28 -17.57
CA LEU A 160 7.11 -3.51 -16.78
C LEU A 160 7.03 -4.76 -17.66
N ASP A 161 6.11 -4.81 -18.63
CA ASP A 161 6.01 -5.93 -19.57
C ASP A 161 7.30 -6.18 -20.36
N LYS A 162 8.05 -5.12 -20.69
CA LYS A 162 9.33 -5.25 -21.41
C LYS A 162 10.46 -5.64 -20.46
N ILE A 163 10.53 -4.99 -19.30
CA ILE A 163 11.53 -5.30 -18.26
C ILE A 163 11.43 -6.77 -17.85
N VAL A 164 10.22 -7.27 -17.59
CA VAL A 164 10.01 -8.68 -17.21
C VAL A 164 10.54 -9.62 -18.28
N LYS A 165 10.25 -9.37 -19.56
CA LYS A 165 10.77 -10.19 -20.67
C LYS A 165 12.30 -10.19 -20.73
N GLU A 166 12.94 -9.05 -20.48
CA GLU A 166 14.40 -8.97 -20.40
C GLU A 166 14.94 -9.77 -19.20
N LEU A 167 14.34 -9.60 -18.01
CA LEU A 167 14.78 -10.33 -16.81
C LEU A 167 14.57 -11.84 -16.94
N GLU A 168 13.52 -12.29 -17.62
CA GLU A 168 13.29 -13.70 -17.96
C GLU A 168 14.37 -14.23 -18.90
N ALA A 169 14.68 -13.49 -19.98
CA ALA A 169 15.72 -13.88 -20.94
C ALA A 169 17.11 -13.96 -20.29
N ASP A 170 17.39 -13.07 -19.34
CA ASP A 170 18.64 -13.01 -18.57
C ASP A 170 18.68 -14.01 -17.39
N ASN A 171 17.61 -14.78 -17.15
CA ASN A 171 17.45 -15.65 -15.98
C ASN A 171 17.66 -14.93 -14.62
N LYS A 172 17.25 -13.66 -14.54
CA LYS A 172 17.33 -12.82 -13.33
C LYS A 172 16.09 -12.93 -12.44
N LEU A 173 15.00 -13.53 -12.92
CA LEU A 173 13.82 -13.80 -12.10
C LEU A 173 13.92 -15.19 -11.46
N ASN A 174 14.26 -15.23 -10.18
CA ASN A 174 14.18 -16.45 -9.39
C ASN A 174 12.90 -16.45 -8.56
N LYS A 175 11.80 -16.98 -9.13
CA LYS A 175 10.51 -17.06 -8.44
C LYS A 175 10.29 -18.46 -7.86
N THR A 176 10.03 -18.55 -6.55
CA THR A 176 9.86 -19.80 -5.81
C THR A 176 8.69 -19.68 -4.85
N GLY A 177 7.71 -20.60 -4.89
CA GLY A 177 6.56 -20.58 -3.99
C GLY A 177 5.42 -21.49 -4.44
N ARG A 178 4.41 -21.67 -3.59
CA ARG A 178 3.23 -22.52 -3.90
C ARG A 178 2.46 -21.90 -5.09
N GLY A 179 2.37 -22.63 -6.20
CA GLY A 179 1.70 -22.18 -7.44
C GLY A 179 2.60 -21.47 -8.46
N LEU A 180 3.92 -21.42 -8.23
CA LEU A 180 4.89 -20.73 -9.11
C LEU A 180 5.75 -21.67 -9.97
N VAL A 181 5.78 -22.96 -9.63
CA VAL A 181 6.44 -23.97 -10.45
C VAL A 181 5.41 -24.52 -11.43
N ASN A 182 5.44 -24.03 -12.67
CA ASN A 182 4.83 -24.78 -13.76
C ASN A 182 5.66 -26.07 -13.94
N ASN A 183 5.04 -27.23 -13.72
CA ASN A 183 5.52 -28.49 -14.27
C ASN A 183 5.51 -28.44 -15.80
#